data_AF-A0A7Y0XAA5-F1
#
_entry.id   AF-A0A7Y0XAA5-F1
#
_cell.length_a   1.000
_cell.length_b   1.000
_cell.length_c   1.000
_cell.angle_alpha   90.00
_cell.angle_beta   90.00
_cell.angle_gamma   90.00
#
_symmetry.space_group_name_H-M   'P 1'
#
loop_
_entity.id
_entity.type
_entity.pdbx_description
1 polymer ?
#
loop_
_entity_poly.entity_id
_entity_poly.type
_entity_poly.pdbx_seq_one_letter_code
_entity_poly.pdbx_strand_id
1 'polypeptide(L)'
;GISLYNVKVGSDVEAKSQIQMTNTSVGGHISSSHGGVELSASGSTKLVDGYINAKNAVKVTNYKVNQSVSADGYIELNRTDVTGNVTSQSNGN
;
A
#
# COMPACT_ATOMS: atom_id res chain seq x y z
N GLY A 1 -8.44 11.05 -5.47
CA GLY A 1 -7.39 10.14 -4.97
C GLY A 1 -6.35 10.93 -4.21
N ILE A 2 -5.35 10.26 -3.67
CA ILE A 2 -4.20 10.91 -3.01
C ILE A 2 -2.94 10.54 -3.79
N SER A 3 -2.08 11.53 -4.04
CA SER A 3 -0.76 11.33 -4.67
C SER A 3 0.31 11.98 -3.80
N LEU A 4 1.30 11.22 -3.34
CA LEU A 4 2.40 11.71 -2.50
C LEU A 4 3.76 11.40 -3.15
N TYR A 5 4.70 12.34 -3.08
CA TYR A 5 6.03 12.21 -3.66
C TYR A 5 7.10 12.75 -2.71
N ASN A 6 8.04 11.91 -2.28
CA ASN A 6 9.09 12.25 -1.31
C ASN A 6 8.56 12.81 0.01
N VAL A 7 7.44 12.25 0.53
CA VAL A 7 6.81 12.70 1.78
C VAL A 7 7.07 11.70 2.90
N LYS A 8 7.01 12.16 4.16
CA LYS A 8 6.85 11.29 5.33
C LYS A 8 5.50 11.56 5.96
N VAL A 9 4.66 10.54 6.08
CA VAL A 9 3.37 10.61 6.77
C VAL A 9 3.53 9.96 8.14
N GLY A 10 3.24 10.71 9.21
CA GLY A 10 3.43 10.22 10.58
C GLY A 10 2.40 9.18 11.03
N SER A 11 1.21 9.17 10.41
CA SER A 11 0.10 8.29 10.76
C SER A 11 -0.45 7.66 9.48
N ASP A 12 -1.75 7.79 9.20
CA ASP A 12 -2.44 7.02 8.17
C ASP A 12 -2.63 7.80 6.86
N VAL A 13 -2.84 7.07 5.76
CA VAL A 13 -3.33 7.62 4.51
C VAL A 13 -4.59 6.90 4.07
N GLU A 14 -5.70 7.63 4.04
CA GLU A 14 -7.01 7.09 3.71
C GLU A 14 -7.64 7.85 2.54
N ALA A 15 -8.15 7.12 1.56
CA ALA A 15 -8.87 7.70 0.44
C ALA A 15 -10.06 6.86 0.03
N LYS A 16 -11.08 7.50 -0.55
CA LYS A 16 -12.14 6.78 -1.26
C LYS A 16 -11.63 6.16 -2.56
N SER A 17 -10.91 6.95 -3.35
CA SER A 17 -10.39 6.52 -4.66
C SER A 17 -8.92 6.07 -4.58
N GLN A 18 -8.25 5.96 -5.73
CA GLN A 18 -6.85 5.56 -5.85
C GLN A 18 -5.90 6.34 -4.92
N ILE A 19 -4.95 5.63 -4.33
CA ILE A 19 -3.77 6.16 -3.64
C ILE A 19 -2.52 5.82 -4.45
N GLN A 20 -1.68 6.82 -4.71
CA GLN A 20 -0.39 6.66 -5.38
C GLN A 20 0.71 7.30 -4.52
N MET A 21 1.79 6.57 -4.27
CA MET A 21 2.89 7.05 -3.45
C MET A 21 4.22 6.67 -4.07
N THR A 22 5.11 7.65 -4.16
CA THR A 22 6.48 7.45 -4.60
C THR A 22 7.44 7.95 -3.55
N ASN A 23 8.43 7.12 -3.18
CA ASN A 23 9.48 7.45 -2.21
C ASN A 23 8.93 7.98 -0.87
N THR A 24 7.78 7.49 -0.44
CA THR A 24 7.07 7.98 0.76
C THR A 24 7.14 6.94 1.86
N SER A 25 7.20 7.35 3.12
CA SER A 25 7.08 6.42 4.27
C SER A 25 5.88 6.80 5.11
N VAL A 26 5.20 5.79 5.67
CA VAL A 26 3.94 5.93 6.40
C VAL A 26 4.09 5.23 7.75
N GLY A 27 3.89 5.98 8.84
CA GLY A 27 3.94 5.46 10.22
C GLY A 27 2.71 4.66 10.64
N GLY A 28 1.62 4.73 9.86
CA GLY A 28 0.38 3.98 10.06
C GLY A 28 -0.01 3.15 8.85
N HIS A 29 -1.31 3.00 8.62
CA HIS A 29 -1.85 2.18 7.52
C HIS A 29 -2.17 2.99 6.26
N ILE A 30 -2.35 2.26 5.16
CA ILE A 30 -2.81 2.82 3.89
C ILE A 30 -4.10 2.10 3.49
N SER A 31 -5.17 2.86 3.29
CA SER A 31 -6.49 2.30 2.98
C SER A 31 -7.19 3.02 1.84
N SER A 32 -7.54 2.28 0.79
CA SER A 32 -8.44 2.74 -0.28
C SER A 32 -9.76 1.98 -0.26
N SER A 33 -10.86 2.68 0.02
CA SER A 33 -12.17 2.05 0.20
C SER A 33 -12.94 1.75 -1.10
N HIS A 34 -12.51 2.29 -2.25
CA HIS A 34 -13.12 2.02 -3.57
C HIS A 34 -12.10 1.99 -4.71
N GLY A 35 -10.82 2.26 -4.44
CA GLY A 35 -9.75 2.30 -5.43
C GLY A 35 -8.63 1.32 -5.14
N GLY A 36 -7.53 1.47 -5.87
CA GLY A 36 -6.28 0.76 -5.62
C GLY A 36 -5.31 1.54 -4.74
N VAL A 37 -4.23 0.87 -4.39
CA VAL A 37 -3.07 1.44 -3.71
C VAL A 37 -1.83 1.08 -4.51
N GLU A 38 -1.06 2.09 -4.92
CA GLU A 38 0.19 1.90 -5.67
C GLU A 38 1.34 2.62 -4.99
N LEU A 39 2.35 1.86 -4.58
CA LEU A 39 3.55 2.32 -3.90
C LEU A 39 4.77 1.97 -4.74
N SER A 40 5.62 2.95 -5.02
CA SER A 40 6.93 2.73 -5.61
C SER A 40 8.02 3.45 -4.83
N ALA A 41 9.21 2.87 -4.76
CA ALA A 41 10.38 3.52 -4.19
C ALA A 41 11.64 3.20 -4.99
N SER A 42 12.44 4.23 -5.26
CA SER A 42 13.76 4.12 -5.86
C SER A 42 14.85 4.34 -4.80
N GLY A 43 15.93 3.57 -4.91
CA GLY A 43 17.01 3.59 -3.92
C GLY A 43 16.66 2.81 -2.66
N SER A 44 16.63 3.48 -1.51
CA SER A 44 16.38 2.84 -0.21
C SER A 44 14.93 2.36 -0.08
N THR A 45 14.78 1.14 0.44
CA THR A 45 13.49 0.58 0.84
C THR A 45 12.75 1.54 1.76
N LYS A 46 11.45 1.74 1.50
CA LYS A 46 10.57 2.59 2.32
C LYS A 46 9.72 1.75 3.25
N LEU A 47 9.17 2.39 4.27
CA LEU A 47 8.41 1.71 5.33
C LEU A 47 6.93 2.10 5.28
N VAL A 48 6.07 1.09 5.41
CA VAL A 48 4.72 1.20 5.94
C VAL A 48 4.70 0.44 7.26
N ASP A 49 4.58 1.16 8.38
CA ASP A 49 4.59 0.55 9.72
C ASP A 49 3.24 -0.07 10.10
N GLY A 50 2.22 0.19 9.29
CA GLY A 50 0.90 -0.43 9.35
C GLY A 50 0.66 -1.52 8.31
N TYR A 51 -0.62 -1.71 7.99
CA TYR A 51 -1.09 -2.58 6.92
C TYR A 51 -1.43 -1.78 5.65
N ILE A 52 -1.62 -2.48 4.54
CA ILE A 52 -2.16 -1.94 3.30
C ILE A 52 -3.46 -2.67 2.95
N ASN A 53 -4.52 -1.92 2.65
CA ASN A 53 -5.79 -2.46 2.16
C ASN A 53 -6.29 -1.64 0.95
N ALA A 54 -6.75 -2.32 -0.10
CA ALA A 54 -7.43 -1.69 -1.22
C ALA A 54 -8.63 -2.51 -1.72
N LYS A 55 -9.69 -1.83 -2.15
CA LYS A 55 -10.81 -2.49 -2.83
C LYS A 55 -10.53 -2.93 -4.26
N ASN A 56 -9.53 -2.37 -4.94
CA ASN A 56 -9.13 -2.82 -6.26
C ASN A 56 -7.83 -3.61 -6.18
N ALA A 57 -6.71 -3.01 -6.59
CA ALA A 57 -5.41 -3.66 -6.57
C ALA A 57 -4.49 -3.03 -5.53
N VAL A 58 -3.59 -3.83 -4.96
CA VAL A 58 -2.42 -3.33 -4.25
C VAL A 58 -1.16 -3.63 -5.07
N LYS A 59 -0.41 -2.59 -5.44
CA LYS A 59 0.88 -2.71 -6.11
C LYS A 59 1.96 -2.06 -5.25
N VAL A 60 2.99 -2.81 -4.88
CA VAL A 60 4.02 -2.30 -3.98
C VAL A 60 5.40 -2.71 -4.47
N THR A 61 6.25 -1.73 -4.74
CA THR A 61 7.63 -1.93 -5.18
C THR A 61 8.63 -1.29 -4.22
N ASN A 62 9.56 -2.09 -3.67
CA ASN A 62 10.67 -1.66 -2.81
C ASN A 62 10.23 -1.06 -1.46
N TYR A 63 9.31 -1.75 -0.77
CA TYR A 63 8.87 -1.38 0.58
C TYR A 63 9.04 -2.53 1.58
N LYS A 64 9.08 -2.18 2.85
CA LYS A 64 8.74 -3.07 3.96
C LYS A 64 7.36 -2.69 4.48
N VAL A 65 6.47 -3.67 4.63
CA VAL A 65 5.17 -3.55 5.28
C VAL A 65 5.20 -4.37 6.57
N ASN A 66 5.14 -3.70 7.72
CA ASN A 66 5.33 -4.37 9.02
C ASN A 66 4.10 -5.17 9.49
N GLN A 67 2.96 -5.04 8.82
CA GLN A 67 1.76 -5.83 9.09
C GLN A 67 1.31 -6.57 7.82
N SER A 68 0.03 -6.52 7.46
CA SER A 68 -0.56 -7.26 6.35
C SER A 68 -0.73 -6.42 5.08
N VAL A 69 -0.90 -7.11 3.95
CA VAL A 69 -1.35 -6.54 2.69
C VAL A 69 -2.60 -7.27 2.24
N SER A 70 -3.67 -6.53 1.95
CA SER A 70 -4.95 -7.07 1.52
C SER A 70 -5.52 -6.34 0.32
N ALA A 71 -6.16 -7.07 -0.59
CA ALA A 71 -6.89 -6.49 -1.70
C ALA A 71 -8.12 -7.35 -2.07
N ASP A 72 -9.22 -6.71 -2.45
CA ASP A 72 -10.37 -7.41 -3.04
C ASP A 72 -10.09 -7.83 -4.51
N GLY A 73 -9.17 -7.17 -5.21
CA GLY A 73 -8.77 -7.53 -6.57
C GLY A 73 -7.54 -8.43 -6.56
N TYR A 74 -6.39 -7.86 -6.93
CA TYR A 74 -5.10 -8.56 -6.96
C TYR A 74 -4.02 -7.80 -6.17
N ILE A 75 -2.97 -8.53 -5.82
CA ILE A 75 -1.79 -7.99 -5.14
C ILE A 75 -0.54 -8.27 -5.99
N GLU A 76 0.26 -7.24 -6.23
CA GLU A 76 1.55 -7.32 -6.90
C GLU A 76 2.65 -6.74 -5.99
N LEU A 77 3.62 -7.57 -5.60
CA LEU A 77 4.72 -7.20 -4.70
C LEU A 77 6.06 -7.41 -5.41
N ASN A 78 6.85 -6.36 -5.56
CA ASN A 78 8.19 -6.42 -6.16
C ASN A 78 9.26 -5.87 -5.21
N ARG A 79 10.25 -6.69 -4.83
CA ARG A 79 11.24 -6.33 -3.80
C ARG A 79 10.57 -5.79 -2.53
N THR A 80 9.47 -6.41 -2.13
CA THR A 80 8.68 -5.97 -0.98
C THR A 80 8.69 -7.07 0.07
N ASP A 81 9.01 -6.68 1.30
CA ASP A 81 8.95 -7.55 2.48
C ASP A 81 7.64 -7.25 3.24
N VAL A 82 6.87 -8.30 3.54
CA VAL A 82 5.61 -8.20 4.29
C VAL A 82 5.73 -9.12 5.50
N THR A 83 5.67 -8.55 6.71
CA THR A 83 5.84 -9.33 7.95
C THR A 83 4.58 -10.14 8.29
N GLY A 84 3.40 -9.66 7.90
CA GLY A 84 2.13 -10.32 8.11
C GLY A 84 1.58 -11.04 6.87
N ASN A 85 0.26 -11.27 6.88
CA ASN A 85 -0.40 -11.99 5.80
C ASN A 85 -0.49 -11.15 4.51
N VAL A 86 -0.40 -11.82 3.37
CA VAL A 86 -0.75 -11.28 2.06
C VAL A 86 -2.02 -11.98 1.59
N THR A 87 -3.11 -11.23 1.38
CA THR A 87 -4.42 -11.83 1.13
C THR A 87 -5.16 -11.11 0.01
N SER A 88 -5.35 -11.81 -1.11
CA SER A 88 -6.23 -11.36 -2.19
C SER A 88 -7.56 -12.11 -2.08
N GLN A 89 -8.66 -11.39 -1.94
CA GLN A 89 -10.00 -11.96 -1.93
C GLN A 89 -10.79 -11.41 -3.10
N SER A 90 -10.70 -12.09 -4.25
CA SER A 90 -11.58 -11.81 -5.38
C SER A 90 -13.02 -12.01 -4.93
N ASN A 91 -13.71 -10.92 -4.66
CA ASN A 91 -15.16 -10.90 -4.54
C ASN A 91 -15.71 -11.06 -5.96
N GLY A 92 -15.66 -12.29 -6.47
CA GLY A 92 -16.34 -12.68 -7.70
C GLY A 92 -17.82 -12.40 -7.51
N ASN A 93 -18.34 -11.39 -8.21
CA ASN A 93 -19.76 -11.25 -8.48
C ASN A 93 -20.16 -12.25 -9.57
#